data_AF-A0A836P4C6-F1
#
_entry.id   AF-A0A836P4C6-F1
#
_cell.length_a   1.000
_cell.length_b   1.000
_cell.length_c   1.000
_cell.angle_alpha   90.00
_cell.angle_beta   90.00
_cell.angle_gamma   90.00
#
_symmetry.space_group_name_H-M   'P 1'
#
loop_
_entity.id
_entity.type
_entity.pdbx_description
1 polymer ?
#
loop_
_entity_poly.entity_id
_entity_poly.type
_entity_poly.pdbx_seq_one_letter_code
_entity_poly.pdbx_strand_id
1 'polypeptide(L)'
;GMMLLLIGQGLQRRSHAAWMLALGVCLLLPPLALLRGSHISVSLSAALAAVALWAARREFYRQGALLDEAWSWRWLSNLGLVLVATFWLLFFVYSHVEYSNDLWWQFATSANAPRALRAALILCVGVIVFGMARLLRGGRRPMPASDAQMLQTLAPILATSTDTQACLALTGDKAFLLDEQSSGFVMMQRYGGSLISMGDPVGPPEVARALIWRFREEADHMGLRPVFYQVGEKYWQTYLDMGLTLVKLGEEAIVPLEGFTLEGRDRADLRQAWNRGKRGGLSFRMLQPEQVNEVLPRLAEVSDQWLEEKSGEEKGFSLGSFDADYLRRFPVAVAEAEGQIVAFANVWRAPAGGELSVDLMRHSTEAPKGTMDFLFIELFLWGQANGYTRFSLGMAPLSGLAEHRLAGRWNRFASLVARHGERFYGFSGLRRFKSKFAPTWRPRYLVAPGGMHLPAALLDVTRLISADPGRQE
;
A
#
# COMPACT_ATOMS: atom_id res chain seq x y z
N GLY A 1 -22.43 -15.20 25.86
CA GLY A 1 -22.99 -15.51 24.53
C GLY A 1 -22.32 -14.68 23.45
N MET A 2 -22.92 -13.56 23.05
CA MET A 2 -22.40 -12.68 21.99
C MET A 2 -20.93 -12.28 22.18
N MET A 3 -20.54 -11.86 23.38
CA MET A 3 -19.15 -11.47 23.65
C MET A 3 -18.16 -12.61 23.33
N LEU A 4 -18.52 -13.87 23.62
CA LEU A 4 -17.71 -15.04 23.27
C LEU A 4 -17.68 -15.31 21.76
N LEU A 5 -18.73 -14.98 21.01
CA LEU A 5 -18.72 -15.07 19.54
C LEU A 5 -17.82 -14.01 18.91
N LEU A 6 -17.84 -12.79 19.44
CA LEU A 6 -16.93 -11.72 19.01
C LEU A 6 -15.48 -12.08 19.34
N ILE A 7 -15.23 -12.56 20.56
CA ILE A 7 -13.91 -12.99 21.01
C ILE A 7 -13.44 -14.25 20.25
N GLY A 8 -14.34 -15.17 19.92
CA GLY A 8 -14.04 -16.39 19.15
C GLY A 8 -13.38 -16.12 17.81
N GLN A 9 -13.77 -15.04 17.14
CA GLN A 9 -13.10 -14.61 15.90
C GLN A 9 -11.68 -14.10 16.17
N GLY A 10 -11.49 -13.33 17.24
CA GLY A 10 -10.17 -12.86 17.67
C GLY A 10 -9.25 -14.02 18.06
N LEU A 11 -9.79 -15.07 18.68
CA LEU A 11 -9.08 -16.32 19.01
C LEU A 11 -8.65 -17.08 17.75
N GLN A 12 -9.55 -17.22 16.75
CA GLN A 12 -9.19 -17.85 15.47
C GLN A 12 -8.01 -17.14 14.78
N ARG A 13 -7.87 -15.84 15.04
CA ARG A 13 -6.82 -14.98 14.49
C ARG A 13 -5.60 -14.85 15.40
N ARG A 14 -5.48 -15.68 16.45
CA ARG A 14 -4.32 -15.68 17.34
C ARG A 14 -4.09 -14.33 18.04
N SER A 15 -5.14 -13.54 18.27
CA SER A 15 -5.03 -12.23 18.94
C SER A 15 -4.81 -12.39 20.45
N HIS A 16 -3.78 -11.72 20.98
CA HIS A 16 -3.45 -11.76 22.42
C HIS A 16 -4.57 -11.14 23.27
N ALA A 17 -5.14 -10.02 22.83
CA ALA A 17 -6.25 -9.38 23.53
C ALA A 17 -7.49 -10.29 23.58
N ALA A 18 -7.72 -11.11 22.53
CA ALA A 18 -8.89 -11.97 22.44
C ALA A 18 -8.76 -13.11 23.43
N TRP A 19 -7.55 -13.68 23.49
CA TRP A 19 -7.20 -14.67 24.48
C TRP A 19 -7.38 -14.15 25.91
N MET A 20 -6.90 -12.95 26.24
CA MET A 20 -7.08 -12.38 27.59
C MET A 20 -8.55 -12.19 27.95
N LEU A 21 -9.37 -11.65 27.03
CA LEU A 21 -10.80 -11.47 27.26
C LEU A 21 -11.55 -12.80 27.33
N ALA A 22 -11.21 -13.77 26.47
CA ALA A 22 -11.80 -15.11 26.50
C ALA A 22 -11.53 -15.78 27.84
N LEU A 23 -10.27 -15.74 28.28
CA LEU A 23 -9.84 -16.34 29.52
C LEU A 23 -10.54 -15.68 30.72
N GLY A 24 -10.61 -14.34 30.74
CA GLY A 24 -11.34 -13.61 31.78
C GLY A 24 -12.82 -14.00 31.84
N VAL A 25 -13.51 -14.08 30.70
CA VAL A 25 -14.92 -14.50 30.63
C VAL A 25 -15.07 -15.96 31.08
N CYS A 26 -14.21 -16.87 30.62
CA CYS A 26 -14.26 -18.28 31.01
C CYS A 26 -13.92 -18.53 32.48
N LEU A 27 -13.15 -17.65 33.13
CA LEU A 27 -12.86 -17.70 34.57
C LEU A 27 -14.00 -17.10 35.43
N LEU A 28 -14.69 -16.06 34.93
CA LEU A 28 -15.79 -15.40 35.64
C LEU A 28 -17.12 -16.16 35.52
N LEU A 29 -17.33 -16.92 34.44
CA LEU A 29 -18.59 -17.64 34.20
C LEU A 29 -18.90 -18.75 35.22
N PRO A 30 -17.96 -19.65 35.59
CA PRO A 30 -18.22 -20.75 36.53
C PRO A 30 -18.76 -20.30 37.90
N PRO A 31 -18.17 -19.32 38.63
CA PRO A 31 -18.70 -18.90 39.92
C PRO A 31 -20.08 -18.25 39.81
N LEU A 32 -20.32 -17.44 38.77
CA LEU A 32 -21.62 -16.83 38.51
C LEU A 32 -22.70 -17.87 38.19
N ALA A 33 -22.35 -18.90 37.42
CA ALA A 33 -23.24 -20.00 37.07
C ALA A 33 -23.63 -20.83 38.29
N LEU A 34 -22.68 -21.10 39.20
CA LEU A 34 -22.93 -21.82 40.44
C LEU A 34 -23.82 -21.02 41.41
N LEU A 35 -23.56 -19.71 41.56
CA LEU A 35 -24.38 -18.81 42.39
C LEU A 35 -25.84 -18.71 41.90
N ARG A 36 -26.07 -18.86 40.60
CA ARG A 36 -27.39 -18.78 39.97
C ARG A 36 -28.16 -20.11 39.98
N GLY A 37 -27.59 -21.18 40.56
CA GLY A 37 -28.19 -22.51 40.57
C GLY A 37 -28.27 -23.19 39.20
N SER A 38 -27.41 -22.80 38.25
CA SER A 38 -27.41 -23.36 36.90
C SER A 38 -26.69 -24.72 36.83
N HIS A 39 -26.93 -25.46 35.74
CA HIS A 39 -26.38 -26.81 35.55
C HIS A 39 -24.84 -26.84 35.64
N ILE A 40 -24.31 -27.80 36.42
CA ILE A 40 -22.86 -28.02 36.65
C ILE A 40 -22.09 -28.17 35.33
N SER A 41 -22.73 -28.72 34.29
CA SER A 41 -22.15 -28.91 32.97
C SER A 41 -21.68 -27.60 32.31
N VAL A 42 -22.38 -26.49 32.54
CA VAL A 42 -22.01 -25.17 31.98
C VAL A 42 -20.77 -24.62 32.68
N SER A 43 -20.68 -24.77 34.00
CA SER A 43 -19.51 -24.36 34.78
C SER A 43 -18.28 -25.20 34.43
N LEU A 44 -18.45 -26.52 34.26
CA LEU A 44 -17.36 -27.44 33.92
C LEU A 44 -16.81 -27.17 32.52
N SER A 45 -17.68 -26.96 31.53
CA SER A 45 -17.27 -26.66 30.15
C SER A 45 -16.53 -25.32 30.03
N ALA A 46 -16.96 -24.28 30.75
CA ALA A 46 -16.26 -23.01 30.81
C ALA A 46 -14.88 -23.12 31.47
N ALA A 47 -14.77 -23.89 32.56
CA ALA A 47 -13.49 -24.15 33.23
C ALA A 47 -12.52 -24.94 32.33
N LEU A 48 -13.01 -25.97 31.64
CA LEU A 48 -12.21 -26.75 30.68
C LEU A 48 -11.70 -25.86 29.53
N ALA A 49 -12.55 -24.98 29.00
CA ALA A 49 -12.16 -24.01 27.99
C ALA A 49 -11.08 -23.04 28.50
N ALA A 50 -11.16 -22.59 29.75
CA ALA A 50 -10.12 -21.75 30.36
C ALA A 50 -8.76 -22.47 30.43
N VAL A 51 -8.74 -23.74 30.84
CA VAL A 51 -7.51 -24.56 30.88
C VAL A 51 -6.91 -24.73 29.48
N ALA A 52 -7.74 -25.05 28.49
CA ALA A 52 -7.30 -25.20 27.11
C ALA A 52 -6.72 -23.88 26.55
N LEU A 53 -7.39 -22.75 26.80
CA LEU A 53 -6.89 -21.42 26.41
C LEU A 53 -5.57 -21.09 27.09
N TRP A 54 -5.41 -21.41 28.38
CA TRP A 54 -4.18 -21.15 29.11
C TRP A 54 -3.00 -22.01 28.61
N ALA A 55 -3.25 -23.29 28.30
CA ALA A 55 -2.25 -24.17 27.71
C ALA A 55 -1.78 -23.67 26.33
N ALA A 56 -2.72 -23.16 25.52
CA ALA A 56 -2.46 -22.60 24.19
C ALA A 56 -1.94 -21.15 24.20
N ARG A 57 -1.56 -20.57 25.34
CA ARG A 57 -1.19 -19.13 25.45
C ARG A 57 -0.12 -18.66 24.47
N ARG A 58 0.82 -19.53 24.09
CA ARG A 58 1.91 -19.21 23.17
C ARG A 58 1.45 -19.01 21.73
N GLU A 59 0.31 -19.57 21.35
CA GLU A 59 -0.25 -19.42 20.00
C GLU A 59 -0.92 -18.05 19.79
N PHE A 60 -1.21 -17.30 20.85
CA PHE A 60 -1.92 -16.01 20.78
C PHE A 60 -0.97 -14.81 20.86
N TYR A 61 -0.09 -14.66 19.87
CA TYR A 61 0.96 -13.63 19.86
C TYR A 61 0.59 -12.34 19.13
N ARG A 62 -0.49 -12.31 18.32
CA ARG A 62 -0.79 -11.14 17.48
C ARG A 62 -1.30 -9.96 18.31
N GLN A 63 -0.72 -8.79 18.04
CA GLN A 63 -1.07 -7.52 18.69
C GLN A 63 -2.18 -6.74 17.96
N GLY A 64 -2.67 -7.27 16.83
CA GLY A 64 -3.77 -6.66 16.07
C GLY A 64 -5.03 -6.48 16.91
N ALA A 65 -5.82 -5.43 16.62
CA ALA A 65 -7.05 -5.19 17.35
C ALA A 65 -7.99 -6.38 17.12
N LEU A 66 -8.62 -6.82 18.21
CA LEU A 66 -9.58 -7.92 18.34
C LEU A 66 -10.54 -8.12 17.15
N LEU A 67 -10.79 -7.06 16.38
CA LEU A 67 -11.95 -6.89 15.52
C LEU A 67 -11.56 -6.46 14.10
N ASP A 68 -10.27 -6.38 13.75
CA ASP A 68 -9.77 -5.71 12.54
C ASP A 68 -10.28 -6.24 11.18
N GLU A 69 -10.89 -7.43 11.12
CA GLU A 69 -11.64 -7.90 9.94
C GLU A 69 -12.93 -8.66 10.32
N ALA A 70 -13.72 -8.11 11.26
CA ALA A 70 -15.09 -8.60 11.53
C ALA A 70 -16.08 -8.41 10.35
N TRP A 71 -15.59 -8.30 9.11
CA TRP A 71 -16.39 -8.23 7.89
C TRP A 71 -16.04 -9.36 6.91
N SER A 72 -15.37 -10.43 7.37
CA SER A 72 -15.30 -11.64 6.56
C SER A 72 -16.73 -12.16 6.32
N TRP A 73 -17.05 -12.50 5.07
CA TRP A 73 -18.38 -13.02 4.72
C TRP A 73 -18.81 -14.20 5.62
N ARG A 74 -17.85 -15.06 5.97
CA ARG A 74 -18.04 -16.19 6.89
C ARG A 74 -18.44 -15.77 8.31
N TRP A 75 -17.92 -14.65 8.79
CA TRP A 75 -18.28 -14.13 10.12
C TRP A 75 -19.66 -13.47 10.08
N LEU A 76 -19.96 -12.69 9.05
CA LEU A 76 -21.29 -12.10 8.86
C LEU A 76 -22.36 -13.20 8.73
N SER A 77 -22.07 -14.29 8.01
CA SER A 77 -22.97 -15.43 7.93
C SER A 77 -23.15 -16.14 9.27
N ASN A 78 -22.07 -16.35 10.04
CA ASN A 78 -22.15 -16.98 11.35
C ASN A 78 -22.91 -16.12 12.36
N LEU A 79 -22.65 -14.80 12.37
CA LEU A 79 -23.36 -13.85 13.20
C LEU A 79 -24.85 -13.82 12.81
N GLY A 80 -25.14 -13.70 11.51
CA GLY A 80 -26.50 -13.73 10.98
C GLY A 80 -27.23 -15.01 11.35
N LEU A 81 -26.59 -16.17 11.23
CA LEU A 81 -27.16 -17.46 11.60
C LEU A 81 -27.46 -17.54 13.11
N VAL A 82 -26.57 -17.06 13.97
CA VAL A 82 -26.82 -17.00 15.41
C VAL A 82 -27.97 -16.06 15.73
N LEU A 83 -28.04 -14.90 15.08
CA LEU A 83 -29.14 -13.94 15.27
C LEU A 83 -30.48 -14.55 14.84
N VAL A 84 -30.52 -15.19 13.66
CA VAL A 84 -31.72 -15.88 13.15
C VAL A 84 -32.13 -17.01 14.09
N ALA A 85 -31.20 -17.86 14.52
CA ALA A 85 -31.49 -18.95 15.45
C ALA A 85 -31.99 -18.43 16.81
N THR A 86 -31.40 -17.34 17.32
CA THR A 86 -31.82 -16.70 18.57
C THR A 86 -33.23 -16.12 18.44
N PHE A 87 -33.52 -15.43 17.32
CA PHE A 87 -34.83 -14.85 17.06
C PHE A 87 -35.90 -15.92 16.83
N TRP A 88 -35.53 -17.00 16.15
CA TRP A 88 -36.40 -18.16 15.95
C TRP A 88 -36.71 -18.87 17.26
N LEU A 89 -35.71 -19.15 18.11
CA LEU A 89 -35.92 -19.71 19.45
C LEU A 89 -36.77 -18.79 20.32
N LEU A 90 -36.54 -17.48 20.23
CA LEU A 90 -37.35 -16.49 20.93
C LEU A 90 -38.82 -16.56 20.48
N PHE A 91 -39.06 -16.55 19.18
CA PHE A 91 -40.40 -16.63 18.60
C PHE A 91 -41.07 -17.96 18.96
N PHE A 92 -40.33 -19.06 18.93
CA PHE A 92 -40.82 -20.38 19.32
C PHE A 92 -41.23 -20.44 20.80
N VAL A 93 -40.39 -19.94 21.72
CA VAL A 93 -40.65 -19.94 23.16
C VAL A 93 -41.79 -18.99 23.55
N TYR A 94 -41.94 -17.86 22.85
CA TYR A 94 -42.99 -16.86 23.12
C TYR A 94 -44.22 -16.98 22.20
N SER A 95 -44.31 -18.03 21.40
CA SER A 95 -45.42 -18.27 20.46
C SER A 95 -46.80 -18.39 21.12
N HIS A 96 -46.85 -18.59 22.45
CA HIS A 96 -48.07 -18.79 23.23
C HIS A 96 -48.37 -17.63 24.20
N VAL A 97 -47.73 -16.46 24.03
CA VAL A 97 -47.93 -15.27 24.89
C VAL A 97 -48.57 -14.15 24.05
N GLU A 98 -49.66 -13.55 24.54
CA GLU A 98 -50.32 -12.41 23.89
C GLU A 98 -49.35 -11.21 23.76
N TYR A 99 -49.13 -10.75 22.53
CA TYR A 99 -48.27 -9.60 22.25
C TYR A 99 -49.00 -8.28 22.56
N SER A 100 -48.45 -7.43 23.44
CA SER A 100 -48.94 -6.05 23.64
C SER A 100 -48.34 -5.10 22.59
N ASN A 101 -49.15 -4.16 22.10
CA ASN A 101 -48.81 -3.17 21.05
C ASN A 101 -48.11 -1.91 21.59
N ASP A 102 -47.22 -2.02 22.57
CA ASP A 102 -46.53 -0.85 23.12
C ASP A 102 -45.32 -0.42 22.27
N LEU A 103 -44.98 0.88 22.29
CA LEU A 103 -43.87 1.44 21.51
C LEU A 103 -42.50 1.04 22.09
N TRP A 104 -41.52 0.80 21.22
CA TRP A 104 -40.22 0.19 21.56
C TRP A 104 -39.41 0.93 22.66
N TRP A 105 -39.59 2.24 22.83
CA TRP A 105 -38.92 3.02 23.89
C TRP A 105 -39.58 2.88 25.28
N GLN A 106 -40.87 2.53 25.35
CA GLN A 106 -41.56 2.19 26.61
C GLN A 106 -41.29 0.73 27.04
N PHE A 107 -40.89 -0.13 26.09
CA PHE A 107 -40.45 -1.50 26.32
C PHE A 107 -39.07 -1.63 26.98
N ALA A 108 -38.15 -0.69 26.72
CA ALA A 108 -36.79 -0.73 27.27
C ALA A 108 -36.74 -0.44 28.78
N THR A 109 -37.69 0.35 29.29
CA THR A 109 -37.71 0.89 30.66
C THR A 109 -38.77 0.25 31.57
N SER A 110 -39.75 -0.48 31.03
CA SER A 110 -40.82 -1.10 31.83
C SER A 110 -40.43 -2.46 32.44
N ALA A 111 -40.92 -2.73 33.66
CA ALA A 111 -40.59 -3.94 34.42
C ALA A 111 -41.16 -5.24 33.80
N ASN A 112 -42.24 -5.15 33.02
CA ASN A 112 -43.01 -6.30 32.50
C ASN A 112 -42.59 -6.81 31.11
N ALA A 113 -41.67 -6.13 30.42
CA ALA A 113 -41.19 -6.64 29.13
C ALA A 113 -40.49 -8.01 29.32
N PRO A 114 -40.82 -9.05 28.52
CA PRO A 114 -40.12 -10.32 28.56
C PRO A 114 -38.60 -10.09 28.50
N ARG A 115 -37.86 -10.63 29.48
CA ARG A 115 -36.41 -10.44 29.63
C ARG A 115 -35.65 -10.69 28.32
N ALA A 116 -36.21 -11.55 27.48
CA ALA A 116 -35.67 -11.96 26.20
C ALA A 116 -35.80 -10.89 25.09
N LEU A 117 -36.86 -10.06 25.07
CA LEU A 117 -36.99 -8.91 24.15
C LEU A 117 -36.02 -7.78 24.51
N ARG A 118 -35.81 -7.52 25.81
CA ARG A 118 -34.78 -6.58 26.29
C ARG A 118 -33.38 -7.04 25.89
N ALA A 119 -33.09 -8.34 26.01
CA ALA A 119 -31.83 -8.91 25.55
C ALA A 119 -31.63 -8.77 24.03
N ALA A 120 -32.69 -8.94 23.23
CA ALA A 120 -32.65 -8.77 21.77
C ALA A 120 -32.43 -7.30 21.36
N LEU A 121 -33.05 -6.35 22.05
CA LEU A 121 -32.83 -4.92 21.79
C LEU A 121 -31.40 -4.49 22.14
N ILE A 122 -30.90 -4.90 23.31
CA ILE A 122 -29.50 -4.63 23.73
C ILE A 122 -28.52 -5.27 22.73
N LEU A 123 -28.86 -6.44 22.18
CA LEU A 123 -28.08 -7.12 21.15
C LEU A 123 -28.03 -6.30 19.85
N CYS A 124 -29.19 -5.86 19.32
CA CYS A 124 -29.24 -5.05 18.11
C CYS A 124 -28.53 -3.71 18.27
N VAL A 125 -28.80 -2.98 19.37
CA VAL A 125 -28.14 -1.70 19.67
C VAL A 125 -26.65 -1.90 19.87
N GLY A 126 -26.24 -2.97 20.57
CA GLY A 126 -24.84 -3.32 20.76
C GLY A 126 -24.12 -3.55 19.43
N VAL A 127 -24.72 -4.28 18.49
CA VAL A 127 -24.15 -4.52 17.15
C VAL A 127 -24.07 -3.22 16.33
N ILE A 128 -25.09 -2.36 16.40
CA ILE A 128 -25.13 -1.08 15.67
C ILE A 128 -24.09 -0.10 16.23
N VAL A 129 -24.06 0.12 17.55
CA VAL A 129 -23.08 0.98 18.22
C VAL A 129 -21.67 0.45 17.98
N PHE A 130 -21.49 -0.86 18.01
CA PHE A 130 -20.21 -1.51 17.68
C PHE A 130 -19.79 -1.27 16.22
N GLY A 131 -20.70 -1.47 15.26
CA GLY A 131 -20.46 -1.19 13.85
C GLY A 131 -20.11 0.27 13.60
N MET A 132 -20.82 1.19 14.26
CA MET A 132 -20.62 2.64 14.14
C MET A 132 -19.32 3.10 14.81
N ALA A 133 -19.03 2.65 16.04
CA ALA A 133 -17.78 2.95 16.73
C ALA A 133 -16.55 2.43 15.96
N ARG A 134 -16.71 1.37 15.15
CA ARG A 134 -15.65 0.87 14.26
C ARG A 134 -15.50 1.72 13.01
N LEU A 135 -16.58 2.12 12.36
CA LEU A 135 -16.53 3.06 11.22
C LEU A 135 -15.88 4.39 11.63
N LEU A 136 -16.08 4.80 12.89
CA LEU A 136 -15.53 6.01 13.49
C LEU A 136 -14.15 5.84 14.14
N ARG A 137 -13.68 4.60 14.40
CA ARG A 137 -12.30 4.35 14.81
C ARG A 137 -11.41 4.60 13.61
N GLY A 138 -10.86 5.82 13.57
CA GLY A 138 -10.00 6.35 12.54
C GLY A 138 -8.88 5.39 12.15
N GLY A 139 -8.40 5.58 10.92
CA GLY A 139 -7.34 4.75 10.32
C GLY A 139 -6.17 4.53 11.27
N ARG A 140 -5.58 3.33 11.19
CA ARG A 140 -4.37 3.03 11.97
C ARG A 140 -3.33 4.12 11.65
N ARG A 141 -2.68 4.67 12.67
CA ARG A 141 -1.65 5.69 12.50
C ARG A 141 -0.60 5.22 11.46
N PRO A 142 -0.07 6.11 10.61
CA PRO A 142 1.09 5.73 9.81
C PRO A 142 2.22 5.24 10.74
N MET A 143 3.09 4.39 10.21
CA MET A 143 4.34 4.08 10.90
C MET A 143 5.21 5.34 10.90
N PRO A 144 5.98 5.58 11.97
CA PRO A 144 6.80 6.77 12.07
C PRO A 144 7.73 6.87 10.87
N ALA A 145 7.80 8.09 10.32
CA ALA A 145 8.78 8.47 9.32
C ALA A 145 10.20 8.21 9.83
N SER A 146 11.13 8.00 8.90
CA SER A 146 12.52 7.70 9.24
C SER A 146 13.28 8.94 9.70
N ASP A 147 14.01 8.81 10.81
CA ASP A 147 14.91 9.84 11.30
C ASP A 147 16.17 9.97 10.40
N ALA A 148 16.85 11.12 10.48
CA ALA A 148 18.09 11.37 9.74
C ALA A 148 19.18 10.31 10.01
N GLN A 149 19.23 9.75 11.23
CA GLN A 149 20.16 8.67 11.60
C GLN A 149 19.87 7.37 10.84
N MET A 150 18.59 7.07 10.60
CA MET A 150 18.18 5.91 9.82
C MET A 150 18.67 6.05 8.38
N LEU A 151 18.50 7.24 7.76
CA LEU A 151 18.99 7.51 6.41
C LEU A 151 20.51 7.34 6.28
N GLN A 152 21.28 7.73 7.30
CA GLN A 152 22.74 7.50 7.33
C GLN A 152 23.09 6.01 7.37
N THR A 153 22.30 5.20 8.08
CA THR A 153 22.49 3.73 8.14
C THR A 153 22.19 3.08 6.79
N LEU A 154 21.25 3.64 6.02
CA LEU A 154 20.86 3.12 4.70
C LEU A 154 21.83 3.50 3.58
N ALA A 155 22.56 4.61 3.71
CA ALA A 155 23.47 5.12 2.69
C ALA A 155 24.43 4.07 2.07
N PRO A 156 25.15 3.23 2.85
CA PRO A 156 26.02 2.21 2.27
C PRO A 156 25.26 1.14 1.47
N ILE A 157 24.04 0.78 1.92
CA ILE A 157 23.19 -0.20 1.22
C ILE A 157 22.72 0.41 -0.11
N LEU A 158 22.27 1.67 -0.09
CA LEU A 158 21.85 2.40 -1.28
C LEU A 158 22.96 2.54 -2.32
N ALA A 159 24.21 2.76 -1.90
CA ALA A 159 25.36 2.87 -2.79
C ALA A 159 25.65 1.58 -3.57
N THR A 160 25.29 0.42 -3.01
CA THR A 160 25.44 -0.89 -3.65
C THR A 160 24.18 -1.36 -4.39
N SER A 161 23.08 -0.59 -4.35
CA SER A 161 21.85 -0.93 -5.05
C SER A 161 22.04 -0.91 -6.57
N THR A 162 21.43 -1.89 -7.23
CA THR A 162 21.43 -1.99 -8.70
C THR A 162 20.18 -1.40 -9.35
N ASP A 163 19.16 -1.06 -8.57
CA ASP A 163 17.87 -0.51 -9.02
C ASP A 163 17.66 0.87 -8.38
N THR A 164 17.26 1.84 -9.20
CA THR A 164 17.00 3.22 -8.80
C THR A 164 15.76 3.37 -7.92
N GLN A 165 14.86 2.38 -7.88
CA GLN A 165 13.73 2.35 -6.94
C GLN A 165 14.16 2.43 -5.47
N ALA A 166 15.39 2.01 -5.14
CA ALA A 166 15.93 2.14 -3.79
C ALA A 166 16.06 3.61 -3.34
N CYS A 167 16.18 4.57 -4.28
CA CYS A 167 16.23 6.00 -3.96
C CYS A 167 14.93 6.52 -3.31
N LEU A 168 13.80 5.79 -3.44
CA LEU A 168 12.57 6.09 -2.69
C LEU A 168 12.76 6.01 -1.17
N ALA A 169 13.80 5.36 -0.67
CA ALA A 169 14.14 5.39 0.75
C ALA A 169 14.40 6.83 1.25
N LEU A 170 14.77 7.75 0.36
CA LEU A 170 15.18 9.10 0.72
C LEU A 170 14.03 10.11 0.79
N THR A 171 12.79 9.72 0.47
CA THR A 171 11.60 10.60 0.53
C THR A 171 11.07 10.84 1.94
N GLY A 172 11.52 10.06 2.94
CA GLY A 172 11.20 10.28 4.35
C GLY A 172 9.81 9.83 4.83
N ASP A 173 8.94 9.36 3.94
CA ASP A 173 7.55 8.98 4.24
C ASP A 173 7.34 7.48 4.55
N LYS A 174 8.43 6.71 4.63
CA LYS A 174 8.43 5.26 4.81
C LYS A 174 9.20 4.85 6.05
N ALA A 175 8.70 3.79 6.69
CA ALA A 175 9.43 3.08 7.73
C ALA A 175 10.30 1.98 7.10
N PHE A 176 11.26 1.48 7.88
CA PHE A 176 12.25 0.53 7.39
C PHE A 176 12.31 -0.71 8.29
N LEU A 177 12.34 -1.88 7.65
CA LEU A 177 12.69 -3.14 8.31
C LEU A 177 14.09 -3.56 7.88
N LEU A 178 15.04 -3.52 8.81
CA LEU A 178 16.45 -3.88 8.58
C LEU A 178 16.71 -5.34 8.91
N ASP A 179 17.69 -5.91 8.21
CA ASP A 179 18.35 -7.15 8.61
C ASP A 179 19.16 -6.94 9.92
N GLU A 180 19.48 -8.01 10.65
CA GLU A 180 20.28 -7.95 11.90
C GLU A 180 21.66 -7.31 11.67
N GLN A 181 22.23 -7.51 10.48
CA GLN A 181 23.54 -6.95 10.11
C GLN A 181 23.44 -5.60 9.39
N SER A 182 22.23 -5.04 9.25
CA SER A 182 21.98 -3.83 8.43
C SER A 182 22.56 -3.93 7.02
N SER A 183 22.52 -5.14 6.45
CA SER A 183 23.03 -5.45 5.10
C SER A 183 21.97 -5.29 4.00
N GLY A 184 20.71 -5.17 4.40
CA GLY A 184 19.57 -4.94 3.53
C GLY A 184 18.37 -4.39 4.31
N PHE A 185 17.38 -3.88 3.58
CA PHE A 185 16.17 -3.32 4.17
C PHE A 185 14.92 -3.49 3.30
N VAL A 186 13.76 -3.43 3.95
CA VAL A 186 12.45 -3.30 3.31
C VAL A 186 11.91 -1.90 3.57
N MET A 187 11.55 -1.20 2.51
CA MET A 187 10.78 0.04 2.59
C MET A 187 9.31 -0.30 2.82
N MET A 188 8.71 0.18 3.91
CA MET A 188 7.34 -0.19 4.27
C MET A 188 6.53 0.94 4.88
N GLN A 189 5.21 0.88 4.70
CA GLN A 189 4.26 1.79 5.35
C GLN A 189 2.95 1.05 5.66
N ARG A 190 2.28 1.46 6.73
CA ARG A 190 0.98 0.95 7.14
C ARG A 190 -0.12 1.84 6.58
N TYR A 191 -1.07 1.25 5.89
CA TYR A 191 -2.27 1.95 5.46
C TYR A 191 -3.50 1.05 5.54
N GLY A 192 -4.57 1.55 6.16
CA GLY A 192 -5.80 0.78 6.35
C GLY A 192 -5.54 -0.53 7.11
N GLY A 193 -5.82 -1.66 6.45
CA GLY A 193 -5.58 -3.00 7.00
C GLY A 193 -4.40 -3.72 6.36
N SER A 194 -3.52 -3.01 5.67
CA SER A 194 -2.38 -3.57 4.94
C SER A 194 -1.04 -2.99 5.44
N LEU A 195 -0.03 -3.85 5.51
CA LEU A 195 1.37 -3.47 5.61
C LEU A 195 1.94 -3.55 4.20
N ILE A 196 2.38 -2.42 3.66
CA ILE A 196 2.69 -2.27 2.25
C ILE A 196 4.18 -2.03 2.12
N SER A 197 4.86 -2.94 1.43
CA SER A 197 6.25 -2.79 1.01
C SER A 197 6.33 -2.13 -0.37
N MET A 198 7.25 -1.18 -0.51
CA MET A 198 7.59 -0.59 -1.81
C MET A 198 8.73 -1.37 -2.45
N GLY A 199 8.45 -2.05 -3.55
CA GLY A 199 9.40 -2.87 -4.30
C GLY A 199 9.82 -4.16 -3.60
N ASP A 200 10.83 -4.81 -4.17
CA ASP A 200 11.55 -5.89 -3.51
C ASP A 200 12.47 -5.33 -2.41
N PRO A 201 12.86 -6.13 -1.39
CA PRO A 201 13.87 -5.68 -0.43
C PRO A 201 15.19 -5.32 -1.12
N VAL A 202 15.82 -4.26 -0.63
CA VAL A 202 17.10 -3.76 -1.13
C VAL A 202 18.22 -4.43 -0.36
N GLY A 203 19.12 -5.13 -1.05
CA GLY A 203 20.27 -5.81 -0.46
C GLY A 203 20.66 -7.09 -1.22
N PRO A 204 21.62 -7.86 -0.69
CA PRO A 204 22.04 -9.14 -1.26
C PRO A 204 20.86 -10.13 -1.40
N PRO A 205 20.86 -11.03 -2.40
CA PRO A 205 19.72 -11.92 -2.66
C PRO A 205 19.27 -12.77 -1.47
N GLU A 206 20.21 -13.31 -0.69
CA GLU A 206 19.88 -14.15 0.48
C GLU A 206 19.26 -13.32 1.62
N VAL A 207 19.81 -12.13 1.87
CA VAL A 207 19.27 -11.17 2.85
C VAL A 207 17.87 -10.72 2.42
N ALA A 208 17.67 -10.42 1.14
CA ALA A 208 16.37 -10.03 0.62
C ALA A 208 15.32 -11.13 0.82
N ARG A 209 15.64 -12.41 0.57
CA ARG A 209 14.72 -13.53 0.84
C ARG A 209 14.36 -13.64 2.32
N ALA A 210 15.35 -13.50 3.22
CA ALA A 210 15.09 -13.51 4.66
C ALA A 210 14.20 -12.34 5.09
N LEU A 211 14.43 -11.15 4.54
CA LEU A 211 13.63 -9.96 4.79
C LEU A 211 12.19 -10.08 4.29
N ILE A 212 11.94 -10.79 3.18
CA ILE A 212 10.59 -11.09 2.71
C ILE A 212 9.81 -11.87 3.77
N TRP A 213 10.43 -12.89 4.37
CA TRP A 213 9.83 -13.67 5.46
C TRP A 213 9.62 -12.83 6.73
N ARG A 214 10.64 -12.07 7.15
CA ARG A 214 10.52 -11.17 8.31
C ARG A 214 9.41 -10.12 8.11
N PHE A 215 9.28 -9.56 6.92
CA PHE A 215 8.18 -8.64 6.61
C PHE A 215 6.81 -9.32 6.73
N ARG A 216 6.70 -10.57 6.30
CA ARG A 216 5.48 -11.36 6.47
C ARG A 216 5.17 -11.60 7.95
N GLU A 217 6.17 -11.91 8.75
CA GLU A 217 6.05 -12.09 10.20
C GLU A 217 5.61 -10.79 10.89
N GLU A 218 6.19 -9.65 10.52
CA GLU A 218 5.77 -8.33 11.02
C GLU A 218 4.32 -8.00 10.67
N ALA A 219 3.93 -8.24 9.41
CA ALA A 219 2.53 -8.09 9.00
C ALA A 219 1.61 -9.01 9.82
N ASP A 220 2.05 -10.24 10.09
CA ASP A 220 1.31 -11.22 10.89
C ASP A 220 1.14 -10.74 12.34
N HIS A 221 2.22 -10.31 12.98
CA HIS A 221 2.25 -9.79 14.35
C HIS A 221 1.31 -8.59 14.51
N MET A 222 1.30 -7.67 13.54
CA MET A 222 0.43 -6.49 13.51
C MET A 222 -1.02 -6.79 13.09
N GLY A 223 -1.33 -8.03 12.68
CA GLY A 223 -2.63 -8.37 12.13
C GLY A 223 -2.98 -7.57 10.87
N LEU A 224 -1.99 -7.35 10.00
CA LEU A 224 -2.09 -6.66 8.73
C LEU A 224 -1.95 -7.64 7.57
N ARG A 225 -2.52 -7.28 6.42
CA ARG A 225 -2.27 -8.00 5.17
C ARG A 225 -0.88 -7.62 4.65
N PRO A 226 0.03 -8.57 4.39
CA PRO A 226 1.28 -8.25 3.74
C PRO A 226 1.02 -7.95 2.26
N VAL A 227 1.49 -6.81 1.80
CA VAL A 227 1.35 -6.37 0.42
C VAL A 227 2.73 -5.94 -0.06
N PHE A 228 3.20 -6.50 -1.17
CA PHE A 228 4.40 -6.03 -1.85
C PHE A 228 4.00 -5.39 -3.17
N TYR A 229 4.33 -4.10 -3.32
CA TYR A 229 3.90 -3.28 -4.45
C TYR A 229 5.05 -3.03 -5.41
N GLN A 230 4.83 -3.22 -6.72
CA GLN A 230 5.84 -3.04 -7.77
C GLN A 230 7.10 -3.94 -7.64
N VAL A 231 6.94 -5.16 -7.13
CA VAL A 231 8.05 -6.12 -7.11
C VAL A 231 8.41 -6.61 -8.51
N GLY A 232 9.66 -7.01 -8.70
CA GLY A 232 10.12 -7.70 -9.89
C GLY A 232 9.83 -9.20 -9.85
N GLU A 233 10.34 -9.92 -10.84
CA GLU A 233 10.20 -11.39 -10.91
C GLU A 233 11.15 -12.13 -9.99
N LYS A 234 12.25 -11.49 -9.54
CA LYS A 234 13.40 -12.18 -8.91
C LYS A 234 13.04 -13.11 -7.74
N TYR A 235 12.07 -12.73 -6.91
CA TYR A 235 11.70 -13.48 -5.70
C TYR A 235 10.32 -14.14 -5.78
N TRP A 236 9.80 -14.39 -6.99
CA TRP A 236 8.46 -14.94 -7.22
C TRP A 236 8.20 -16.26 -6.45
N GLN A 237 9.21 -17.12 -6.34
CA GLN A 237 9.10 -18.40 -5.62
C GLN A 237 8.85 -18.18 -4.12
N THR A 238 9.65 -17.31 -3.50
CA THR A 238 9.53 -16.96 -2.07
C THR A 238 8.15 -16.39 -1.75
N TYR A 239 7.59 -15.58 -2.66
CA TYR A 239 6.22 -15.08 -2.51
C TYR A 239 5.16 -16.19 -2.55
N LEU A 240 5.32 -17.18 -3.43
CA LEU A 240 4.40 -18.32 -3.51
C LEU A 240 4.52 -19.26 -2.32
N ASP A 241 5.73 -19.47 -1.80
CA ASP A 241 5.96 -20.32 -0.61
C ASP A 241 5.22 -19.79 0.64
N MET A 242 5.00 -18.47 0.71
CA MET A 242 4.18 -17.82 1.74
C MET A 242 2.66 -17.91 1.48
N GLY A 243 2.22 -18.56 0.40
CA GLY A 243 0.83 -18.64 -0.02
C GLY A 243 0.26 -17.31 -0.54
N LEU A 244 1.11 -16.39 -1.00
CA LEU A 244 0.66 -15.14 -1.62
C LEU A 244 0.36 -15.33 -3.09
N THR A 245 -0.51 -14.48 -3.62
CA THR A 245 -0.82 -14.44 -5.05
C THR A 245 -0.04 -13.30 -5.70
N LEU A 246 0.67 -13.61 -6.78
CA LEU A 246 1.28 -12.60 -7.64
C LEU A 246 0.31 -12.24 -8.76
N VAL A 247 0.09 -10.95 -8.95
CA VAL A 247 -0.65 -10.44 -10.10
C VAL A 247 0.11 -9.35 -10.81
N LYS A 248 0.14 -9.41 -12.14
CA LYS A 248 0.81 -8.37 -12.95
C LYS A 248 0.09 -7.05 -12.76
N LEU A 249 0.84 -6.03 -12.37
CA LEU A 249 0.36 -4.68 -12.15
C LEU A 249 0.57 -3.81 -13.39
N GLY A 250 1.68 -4.03 -14.08
CA GLY A 250 2.06 -3.29 -15.28
C GLY A 250 3.47 -3.66 -15.73
N GLU A 251 4.08 -2.78 -16.51
CA GLU A 251 5.44 -2.95 -17.00
C GLU A 251 6.22 -1.66 -16.82
N GLU A 252 7.47 -1.79 -16.42
CA GLU A 252 8.44 -0.71 -16.40
C GLU A 252 9.18 -0.64 -17.74
N ALA A 253 9.37 0.57 -18.26
CA ALA A 253 10.06 0.80 -19.52
C ALA A 253 11.54 1.09 -19.25
N ILE A 254 12.42 0.18 -19.67
CA ILE A 254 13.88 0.32 -19.54
C ILE A 254 14.48 0.63 -20.91
N VAL A 255 15.08 1.80 -21.07
CA VAL A 255 15.79 2.21 -22.29
C VAL A 255 17.26 1.80 -22.18
N PRO A 256 17.79 0.95 -23.08
CA PRO A 256 19.23 0.70 -23.16
C PRO A 256 19.96 1.98 -23.57
N LEU A 257 20.98 2.37 -22.81
CA LEU A 257 21.84 3.53 -23.10
C LEU A 257 23.12 3.13 -23.83
N GLU A 258 23.55 1.88 -23.69
CA GLU A 258 24.68 1.35 -24.44
C GLU A 258 24.41 1.45 -25.94
N GLY A 259 25.28 2.17 -26.66
CA GLY A 259 25.10 2.44 -28.09
C GLY A 259 23.88 3.31 -28.45
N PHE A 260 23.22 3.96 -27.48
CA PHE A 260 22.16 4.91 -27.75
C PHE A 260 22.65 6.02 -28.70
N THR A 261 21.88 6.29 -29.75
CA THR A 261 22.21 7.33 -30.74
C THR A 261 20.93 7.90 -31.33
N LEU A 262 21.01 9.15 -31.77
CA LEU A 262 19.96 9.82 -32.55
C LEU A 262 20.12 9.58 -34.06
N GLU A 263 21.18 8.90 -34.47
CA GLU A 263 21.44 8.55 -35.86
C GLU A 263 20.62 7.32 -36.30
N GLY A 264 20.49 7.17 -37.62
CA GLY A 264 19.74 6.07 -38.21
C GLY A 264 18.26 6.38 -38.49
N ARG A 265 17.63 5.50 -39.27
CA ARG A 265 16.24 5.65 -39.73
C ARG A 265 15.24 5.46 -38.59
N ASP A 266 15.48 4.48 -37.74
CA ASP A 266 14.55 4.10 -36.66
C ASP A 266 14.48 5.15 -35.53
N ARG A 267 15.46 6.05 -35.45
CA ARG A 267 15.55 7.13 -34.47
C ARG A 267 15.19 8.51 -35.05
N ALA A 268 14.65 8.55 -36.28
CA ALA A 268 14.31 9.80 -36.96
C ALA A 268 13.34 10.68 -36.16
N ASP A 269 12.31 10.08 -35.55
CA ASP A 269 11.32 10.82 -34.75
C ASP A 269 11.94 11.44 -33.49
N LEU A 270 12.85 10.73 -32.81
CA LEU A 270 13.57 11.25 -31.65
C LEU A 270 14.48 12.41 -32.05
N ARG A 271 15.24 12.26 -33.14
CA ARG A 271 16.10 13.33 -33.67
C ARG A 271 15.30 14.56 -34.09
N GLN A 272 14.12 14.38 -34.68
CA GLN A 272 13.23 15.49 -35.03
C GLN A 272 12.69 16.20 -33.79
N ALA A 273 12.31 15.46 -32.75
CA ALA A 273 11.87 16.03 -31.48
C ALA A 273 13.00 16.81 -30.80
N TRP A 274 14.22 16.25 -30.77
CA TRP A 274 15.41 16.89 -30.22
C TRP A 274 15.76 18.19 -30.98
N ASN A 275 15.82 18.14 -32.31
CA ASN A 275 16.07 19.32 -33.16
C ASN A 275 14.98 20.38 -33.04
N ARG A 276 13.72 19.98 -32.80
CA ARG A 276 12.62 20.92 -32.54
C ARG A 276 12.83 21.63 -31.20
N GLY A 277 13.23 20.91 -30.16
CA GLY A 277 13.56 21.49 -28.87
C GLY A 277 14.69 22.52 -28.98
N LYS A 278 15.82 22.15 -29.61
CA LYS A 278 16.95 23.08 -29.84
C LYS A 278 16.54 24.32 -30.63
N ARG A 279 15.78 24.17 -31.71
CA ARG A 279 15.27 25.32 -32.50
C ARG A 279 14.28 26.20 -31.73
N GLY A 280 13.58 25.61 -30.76
CA GLY A 280 12.73 26.34 -29.82
C GLY A 280 13.49 27.03 -28.69
N GLY A 281 14.83 27.11 -28.76
CA GLY A 281 15.65 27.77 -27.75
C GLY A 281 15.92 26.94 -26.49
N LEU A 282 15.54 25.65 -26.48
CA LEU A 282 15.80 24.79 -25.32
C LEU A 282 17.28 24.44 -25.20
N SER A 283 17.80 24.65 -23.99
CA SER A 283 19.10 24.15 -23.56
C SER A 283 18.95 23.22 -22.36
N PHE A 284 19.96 22.39 -22.13
CA PHE A 284 19.97 21.38 -21.08
C PHE A 284 21.14 21.61 -20.15
N ARG A 285 20.91 21.47 -18.84
CA ARG A 285 21.94 21.54 -17.81
C ARG A 285 21.67 20.49 -16.74
N MET A 286 22.73 19.78 -16.34
CA MET A 286 22.70 18.86 -15.21
C MET A 286 23.29 19.57 -14.00
N LEU A 287 22.46 19.84 -12.99
CA LEU A 287 22.85 20.46 -11.73
C LEU A 287 23.30 19.39 -10.76
N GLN A 288 24.44 19.59 -10.11
CA GLN A 288 24.85 18.75 -8.99
C GLN A 288 24.12 19.17 -7.71
N PRO A 289 23.99 18.27 -6.71
CA PRO A 289 23.30 18.55 -5.44
C PRO A 289 23.62 19.91 -4.81
N GLU A 290 24.88 20.34 -4.88
CA GLU A 290 25.37 21.59 -4.29
C GLU A 290 24.79 22.84 -4.98
N GLN A 291 24.42 22.72 -6.26
CA GLN A 291 23.88 23.81 -7.09
C GLN A 291 22.35 23.89 -6.99
N VAL A 292 21.68 22.86 -6.48
CA VAL A 292 20.21 22.79 -6.42
C VAL A 292 19.65 23.90 -5.55
N ASN A 293 20.34 24.25 -4.46
CA ASN A 293 19.85 25.25 -3.51
C ASN A 293 19.63 26.64 -4.14
N GLU A 294 20.45 27.03 -5.11
CA GLU A 294 20.36 28.33 -5.77
C GLU A 294 19.13 28.42 -6.70
N VAL A 295 18.70 27.29 -7.27
CA VAL A 295 17.59 27.23 -8.22
C VAL A 295 16.27 26.77 -7.59
N LEU A 296 16.29 26.31 -6.33
CA LEU A 296 15.12 25.78 -5.63
C LEU A 296 13.87 26.67 -5.73
N PRO A 297 13.95 28.01 -5.53
CA PRO A 297 12.77 28.87 -5.66
C PRO A 297 12.14 28.78 -7.05
N ARG A 298 12.95 28.75 -8.11
CA ARG A 298 12.45 28.59 -9.47
C ARG A 298 11.89 27.19 -9.73
N LEU A 299 12.50 26.15 -9.15
CA LEU A 299 11.94 24.79 -9.24
C LEU A 299 10.57 24.69 -8.57
N ALA A 300 10.37 25.40 -7.45
CA ALA A 300 9.10 25.46 -6.74
C ALA A 300 8.02 26.13 -7.60
N GLU A 301 8.33 27.27 -8.23
CA GLU A 301 7.40 27.93 -9.17
C GLU A 301 6.98 27.01 -10.33
N VAL A 302 7.94 26.32 -10.94
CA VAL A 302 7.66 25.36 -12.03
C VAL A 302 6.79 24.20 -11.53
N SER A 303 7.05 23.75 -10.31
CA SER A 303 6.30 22.69 -9.63
C SER A 303 4.85 23.09 -9.36
N ASP A 304 4.64 24.28 -8.79
CA ASP A 304 3.31 24.79 -8.42
C ASP A 304 2.45 24.99 -9.66
N GLN A 305 2.99 25.60 -10.72
CA GLN A 305 2.30 25.73 -12.01
C GLN A 305 1.87 24.38 -12.59
N TRP A 306 2.74 23.37 -12.48
CA TRP A 306 2.44 22.03 -12.97
C TRP A 306 1.31 21.37 -12.18
N LEU A 307 1.31 21.51 -10.85
CA LEU A 307 0.25 20.98 -9.98
C LEU A 307 -1.10 21.65 -10.24
N GLU A 308 -1.10 22.98 -10.42
CA GLU A 308 -2.29 23.75 -10.79
C GLU A 308 -2.89 23.27 -12.12
N GLU A 309 -2.06 23.11 -13.16
CA GLU A 309 -2.49 22.63 -14.48
C GLU A 309 -3.09 21.22 -14.42
N LYS A 310 -2.54 20.35 -13.55
CA LYS A 310 -3.02 18.97 -13.38
C LYS A 310 -4.15 18.83 -12.37
N SER A 311 -4.58 19.92 -11.71
CA SER A 311 -5.60 19.91 -10.65
C SER A 311 -5.36 18.80 -9.62
N GLY A 312 -4.07 18.58 -9.29
CA GLY A 312 -3.63 17.45 -8.48
C GLY A 312 -2.99 17.91 -7.17
N GLU A 313 -3.17 17.12 -6.12
CA GLU A 313 -2.35 17.22 -4.90
C GLU A 313 -1.05 16.44 -5.09
N GLU A 314 -0.06 16.74 -4.24
CA GLU A 314 1.16 15.94 -4.14
C GLU A 314 0.83 14.48 -3.81
N LYS A 315 1.68 13.58 -4.33
CA LYS A 315 1.55 12.13 -4.09
C LYS A 315 2.77 11.65 -3.31
N GLY A 316 2.59 10.55 -2.61
CA GLY A 316 3.63 9.94 -1.80
C GLY A 316 3.87 8.47 -2.10
N PHE A 317 4.63 7.86 -1.21
CA PHE A 317 4.96 6.45 -1.10
C PHE A 317 5.78 5.88 -2.26
N SER A 318 5.17 5.81 -3.45
CA SER A 318 5.79 5.30 -4.68
C SER A 318 6.37 6.39 -5.58
N LEU A 319 6.19 7.64 -5.20
CA LEU A 319 6.68 8.84 -5.88
C LEU A 319 7.26 9.77 -4.82
N GLY A 320 8.27 10.55 -5.20
CA GLY A 320 8.66 11.71 -4.40
C GLY A 320 7.62 12.83 -4.50
N SER A 321 7.71 13.76 -3.55
CA SER A 321 7.00 15.04 -3.55
C SER A 321 7.99 16.19 -3.70
N PHE A 322 7.52 17.39 -4.01
CA PHE A 322 8.38 18.56 -3.96
C PHE A 322 8.74 18.89 -2.51
N ASP A 323 9.87 18.36 -2.06
CA ASP A 323 10.48 18.67 -0.77
C ASP A 323 11.91 19.16 -1.00
N ALA A 324 12.28 20.28 -0.38
CA ALA A 324 13.57 20.92 -0.61
C ALA A 324 14.74 20.03 -0.15
N ASP A 325 14.59 19.37 0.99
CA ASP A 325 15.65 18.52 1.56
C ASP A 325 15.79 17.21 0.80
N TYR A 326 14.70 16.69 0.24
CA TYR A 326 14.69 15.57 -0.70
C TYR A 326 15.40 15.94 -2.01
N LEU A 327 15.02 17.05 -2.65
CA LEU A 327 15.59 17.49 -3.92
C LEU A 327 17.09 17.79 -3.82
N ARG A 328 17.54 18.39 -2.71
CA ARG A 328 18.96 18.66 -2.43
C ARG A 328 19.84 17.40 -2.39
N ARG A 329 19.26 16.20 -2.28
CA ARG A 329 20.03 14.94 -2.27
C ARG A 329 20.39 14.45 -3.67
N PHE A 330 19.72 14.97 -4.70
CA PHE A 330 19.84 14.46 -6.05
C PHE A 330 20.34 15.53 -7.02
N PRO A 331 21.08 15.11 -8.04
CA PRO A 331 21.25 15.93 -9.24
C PRO A 331 19.90 16.25 -9.88
N VAL A 332 19.80 17.46 -10.44
CA VAL A 332 18.58 17.93 -11.10
C VAL A 332 18.91 18.27 -12.55
N ALA A 333 18.26 17.59 -13.48
CA ALA A 333 18.29 17.95 -14.88
C ALA A 333 17.30 19.09 -15.13
N VAL A 334 17.75 20.18 -15.73
CA VAL A 334 16.90 21.33 -16.07
C VAL A 334 16.90 21.57 -17.57
N ALA A 335 15.72 21.93 -18.10
CA ALA A 335 15.57 22.49 -19.43
C ALA A 335 15.32 23.99 -19.30
N GLU A 336 16.12 24.78 -20.01
CA GLU A 336 16.05 26.24 -20.00
C GLU A 336 15.60 26.76 -21.36
N ALA A 337 14.67 27.71 -21.37
CA ALA A 337 14.27 28.48 -22.54
C ALA A 337 14.51 29.97 -22.24
N GLU A 338 15.15 30.69 -23.16
CA GLU A 338 15.43 32.12 -23.00
C GLU A 338 16.18 32.47 -21.68
N GLY A 339 17.02 31.54 -21.19
CA GLY A 339 17.79 31.70 -19.96
C GLY A 339 17.00 31.44 -18.67
N GLN A 340 15.75 30.99 -18.75
CA GLN A 340 14.91 30.64 -17.61
C GLN A 340 14.66 29.14 -17.55
N ILE A 341 14.66 28.56 -16.35
CA ILE A 341 14.28 27.16 -16.16
C ILE A 341 12.78 27.04 -16.42
N VAL A 342 12.41 26.17 -17.38
CA VAL A 342 11.02 25.90 -17.78
C VAL A 342 10.61 24.45 -17.52
N ALA A 343 11.57 23.54 -17.29
CA ALA A 343 11.27 22.20 -16.82
C ALA A 343 12.43 21.65 -16.00
N PHE A 344 12.13 20.71 -15.11
CA PHE A 344 13.15 20.02 -14.33
C PHE A 344 12.80 18.55 -14.10
N ALA A 345 13.82 17.76 -13.80
CA ALA A 345 13.69 16.40 -13.29
C ALA A 345 14.77 16.09 -12.26
N ASN A 346 14.41 15.56 -11.09
CA ASN A 346 15.43 15.00 -10.20
C ASN A 346 15.83 13.62 -10.72
N VAL A 347 17.13 13.35 -10.71
CA VAL A 347 17.71 12.16 -11.33
C VAL A 347 18.17 11.19 -10.25
N TRP A 348 17.50 10.05 -10.16
CA TRP A 348 17.95 8.93 -9.36
C TRP A 348 19.09 8.20 -10.06
N ARG A 349 20.07 7.76 -9.26
CA ARG A 349 21.27 7.06 -9.73
C ARG A 349 21.44 5.78 -8.92
N ALA A 350 21.65 4.67 -9.61
CA ALA A 350 22.08 3.40 -9.04
C ALA A 350 23.39 2.97 -9.73
N PRO A 351 24.55 3.53 -9.33
CA PRO A 351 25.82 3.34 -10.04
C PRO A 351 26.23 1.87 -10.14
N ALA A 352 26.03 1.08 -9.10
CA ALA A 352 26.35 -0.35 -9.10
C ALA A 352 25.57 -1.15 -10.15
N GLY A 353 24.37 -0.68 -10.52
CA GLY A 353 23.55 -1.27 -11.58
C GLY A 353 23.69 -0.61 -12.95
N GLY A 354 24.47 0.48 -13.05
CA GLY A 354 24.55 1.31 -14.26
C GLY A 354 23.21 1.92 -14.67
N GLU A 355 22.30 2.17 -13.71
CA GLU A 355 20.93 2.62 -13.98
C GLU A 355 20.70 4.07 -13.57
N LEU A 356 19.98 4.81 -14.43
CA LEU A 356 19.40 6.11 -14.15
C LEU A 356 17.87 6.02 -14.18
N SER A 357 17.20 6.89 -13.43
CA SER A 357 15.76 7.11 -13.52
C SER A 357 15.46 8.56 -13.18
N VAL A 358 14.25 8.99 -13.50
CA VAL A 358 13.66 10.23 -12.97
C VAL A 358 12.51 9.88 -12.03
N ASP A 359 12.26 10.78 -11.10
CA ASP A 359 11.14 10.67 -10.16
C ASP A 359 10.13 11.78 -10.43
N LEU A 360 10.44 13.00 -10.01
CA LEU A 360 9.74 14.20 -10.44
C LEU A 360 10.24 14.60 -11.81
N MET A 361 9.31 14.90 -12.71
CA MET A 361 9.60 15.56 -13.98
C MET A 361 8.45 16.52 -14.29
N ARG A 362 8.69 17.81 -14.08
CA ARG A 362 7.67 18.87 -14.13
C ARG A 362 8.08 19.96 -15.11
N HIS A 363 7.10 20.66 -15.66
CA HIS A 363 7.30 21.74 -16.62
C HIS A 363 6.38 22.92 -16.29
N SER A 364 6.82 24.13 -16.62
CA SER A 364 6.01 25.34 -16.53
C SER A 364 5.03 25.42 -17.71
N THR A 365 4.08 26.33 -17.61
CA THR A 365 3.17 26.65 -18.73
C THR A 365 3.88 27.37 -19.88
N GLU A 366 5.02 27.99 -19.58
CA GLU A 366 5.92 28.66 -20.53
C GLU A 366 6.77 27.67 -21.35
N ALA A 367 6.79 26.38 -20.96
CA ALA A 367 7.62 25.39 -21.61
C ALA A 367 7.21 25.16 -23.08
N PRO A 368 8.14 25.30 -24.05
CA PRO A 368 7.87 24.99 -25.45
C PRO A 368 7.35 23.57 -25.67
N LYS A 369 6.51 23.37 -26.68
CA LYS A 369 6.01 22.04 -27.04
C LYS A 369 7.17 21.09 -27.39
N GLY A 370 7.21 19.95 -26.72
CA GLY A 370 8.27 18.95 -26.88
C GLY A 370 9.40 19.05 -25.86
N THR A 371 9.30 19.94 -24.87
CA THR A 371 10.29 20.05 -23.77
C THR A 371 10.53 18.71 -23.06
N MET A 372 9.49 17.91 -22.84
CA MET A 372 9.61 16.60 -22.19
C MET A 372 10.37 15.58 -23.05
N ASP A 373 10.06 15.50 -24.35
CA ASP A 373 10.80 14.62 -25.27
C ASP A 373 12.27 15.05 -25.34
N PHE A 374 12.54 16.37 -25.40
CA PHE A 374 13.89 16.94 -25.38
C PHE A 374 14.65 16.59 -24.10
N LEU A 375 14.05 16.80 -22.93
CA LEU A 375 14.69 16.57 -21.63
C LEU A 375 15.02 15.07 -21.42
N PHE A 376 14.14 14.15 -21.82
CA PHE A 376 14.46 12.71 -21.79
C PHE A 376 15.62 12.35 -22.73
N ILE A 377 15.63 12.88 -23.95
CA ILE A 377 16.69 12.60 -24.92
C ILE A 377 18.05 13.10 -24.39
N GLU A 378 18.10 14.32 -23.87
CA GLU A 378 19.32 14.88 -23.25
C GLU A 378 19.76 14.06 -22.03
N LEU A 379 18.82 13.56 -21.22
CA LEU A 379 19.14 12.63 -20.12
C LEU A 379 19.73 11.30 -20.60
N PHE A 380 19.26 10.73 -21.70
CA PHE A 380 19.83 9.52 -22.27
C PHE A 380 21.25 9.74 -22.79
N LEU A 381 21.46 10.84 -23.53
CA LEU A 381 22.77 11.24 -24.04
C LEU A 381 23.74 11.50 -22.88
N TRP A 382 23.31 12.23 -21.86
CA TRP A 382 24.09 12.48 -20.65
C TRP A 382 24.43 11.18 -19.93
N GLY A 383 23.45 10.28 -19.74
CA GLY A 383 23.63 9.00 -19.08
C GLY A 383 24.64 8.12 -19.80
N GLN A 384 24.52 8.01 -21.13
CA GLN A 384 25.48 7.29 -21.95
C GLN A 384 26.90 7.88 -21.85
N ALA A 385 27.04 9.21 -21.94
CA ALA A 385 28.33 9.89 -21.82
C ALA A 385 29.00 9.70 -20.45
N ASN A 386 28.21 9.42 -19.41
CA ASN A 386 28.68 9.15 -18.04
C ASN A 386 28.77 7.64 -17.72
N GLY A 387 28.67 6.77 -18.71
CA GLY A 387 28.89 5.32 -18.55
C GLY A 387 27.71 4.55 -17.95
N TYR A 388 26.52 5.14 -17.87
CA TYR A 388 25.30 4.40 -17.50
C TYR A 388 24.83 3.54 -18.67
N THR A 389 24.36 2.33 -18.37
CA THR A 389 23.99 1.31 -19.37
C THR A 389 22.50 1.28 -19.64
N ARG A 390 21.67 1.78 -18.72
CA ARG A 390 20.21 1.76 -18.86
C ARG A 390 19.52 2.92 -18.14
N PHE A 391 18.34 3.29 -18.63
CA PHE A 391 17.49 4.32 -18.05
C PHE A 391 16.09 3.77 -17.80
N SER A 392 15.60 3.82 -16.56
CA SER A 392 14.20 3.54 -16.26
C SER A 392 13.33 4.77 -16.50
N LEU A 393 12.32 4.63 -17.36
CA LEU A 393 11.27 5.64 -17.55
C LEU A 393 10.15 5.49 -16.52
N GLY A 394 10.31 4.58 -15.55
CA GLY A 394 9.31 4.22 -14.57
C GLY A 394 8.16 3.37 -15.14
N MET A 395 7.16 3.14 -14.30
CA MET A 395 6.09 2.17 -14.55
C MET A 395 5.01 2.69 -15.53
N ALA A 396 4.49 1.80 -16.38
CA ALA A 396 3.29 1.99 -17.19
C ALA A 396 2.20 1.04 -16.65
N PRO A 397 1.26 1.55 -15.84
CA PRO A 397 0.25 0.73 -15.18
C PRO A 397 -0.64 -0.01 -16.17
N LEU A 398 -1.05 -1.22 -15.79
CA LEU A 398 -2.02 -2.05 -16.50
C LEU A 398 -1.61 -2.40 -17.94
N SER A 399 -0.32 -2.23 -18.25
CA SER A 399 0.24 -2.57 -19.54
C SER A 399 0.75 -4.02 -19.58
N GLY A 400 0.70 -4.62 -20.79
CA GLY A 400 1.12 -6.01 -21.00
C GLY A 400 0.26 -7.05 -20.27
N LEU A 401 -0.99 -6.70 -19.93
CA LEU A 401 -1.96 -7.64 -19.36
C LEU A 401 -2.49 -8.57 -20.46
N ALA A 402 -2.72 -9.85 -20.16
CA ALA A 402 -3.27 -10.78 -21.13
C ALA A 402 -4.76 -10.50 -21.37
N GLU A 403 -5.12 -10.25 -22.62
CA GLU A 403 -6.49 -9.92 -23.08
C GLU A 403 -7.33 -11.14 -23.47
N HIS A 404 -6.78 -12.35 -23.29
CA HIS A 404 -7.44 -13.59 -23.70
C HIS A 404 -8.75 -13.85 -22.93
N ARG A 405 -9.77 -14.43 -23.58
CA ARG A 405 -11.10 -14.70 -22.96
C ARG A 405 -11.02 -15.54 -21.69
N LEU A 406 -10.06 -16.46 -21.64
CA LEU A 406 -9.78 -17.34 -20.49
C LEU A 406 -8.79 -16.72 -19.49
N ALA A 407 -8.41 -15.45 -19.65
CA ALA A 407 -7.56 -14.76 -18.70
C ALA A 407 -8.23 -14.75 -17.31
N GLY A 408 -7.38 -14.84 -16.28
CA GLY A 408 -7.81 -14.91 -14.89
C GLY A 408 -8.72 -13.76 -14.49
N ARG A 409 -9.49 -13.96 -13.43
CA ARG A 409 -10.41 -12.95 -12.88
C ARG A 409 -9.74 -11.61 -12.59
N TRP A 410 -8.45 -11.63 -12.23
CA TRP A 410 -7.65 -10.41 -12.05
C TRP A 410 -7.56 -9.59 -13.32
N ASN A 411 -7.23 -10.18 -14.47
CA ASN A 411 -7.08 -9.42 -15.71
C ASN A 411 -8.39 -8.74 -16.11
N ARG A 412 -9.54 -9.39 -15.85
CA ARG A 412 -10.86 -8.77 -16.05
C ARG A 412 -11.07 -7.57 -15.13
N PHE A 413 -10.75 -7.70 -13.84
CA PHE A 413 -10.81 -6.59 -12.89
C PHE A 413 -9.86 -5.46 -13.26
N ALA A 414 -8.60 -5.77 -13.56
CA ALA A 414 -7.58 -4.84 -14.00
C ALA A 414 -7.98 -4.11 -15.30
N SER A 415 -8.59 -4.80 -16.26
CA SER A 415 -9.14 -4.18 -17.48
C SER A 415 -10.32 -3.23 -17.19
N LEU A 416 -11.11 -3.52 -16.15
CA LEU A 416 -12.19 -2.65 -15.71
C LEU A 416 -11.63 -1.40 -15.04
N VAL A 417 -10.62 -1.55 -14.18
CA VAL A 417 -9.89 -0.43 -13.56
C VAL A 417 -9.17 0.40 -14.62
N ALA A 418 -8.56 -0.20 -15.64
CA ALA A 418 -7.93 0.52 -16.75
C ALA A 418 -8.94 1.42 -17.47
N ARG A 419 -10.09 0.87 -17.88
CA ARG A 419 -11.14 1.61 -18.59
C ARG A 419 -11.74 2.76 -17.76
N HIS A 420 -11.94 2.54 -16.46
CA HIS A 420 -12.50 3.59 -15.58
C HIS A 420 -11.44 4.55 -15.04
N GLY A 421 -10.18 4.12 -14.99
CA GLY A 421 -9.02 4.87 -14.50
C GLY A 421 -8.32 5.72 -15.55
N GLU A 422 -8.62 5.55 -16.85
CA GLU A 422 -8.16 6.46 -17.92
C GLU A 422 -8.50 7.92 -17.62
N ARG A 423 -9.61 8.17 -16.91
CA ARG A 423 -10.05 9.51 -16.48
C ARG A 423 -9.17 10.13 -15.38
N PHE A 424 -8.40 9.32 -14.64
CA PHE A 424 -7.58 9.77 -13.50
C PHE A 424 -6.06 9.69 -13.76
N TYR A 425 -5.60 8.89 -14.74
CA TYR A 425 -4.17 8.63 -14.91
C TYR A 425 -3.66 8.52 -16.37
N GLY A 426 -4.51 8.63 -17.40
CA GLY A 426 -4.04 8.66 -18.80
C GLY A 426 -3.11 7.50 -19.21
N PHE A 427 -3.32 6.30 -18.66
CA PHE A 427 -2.39 5.17 -18.72
C PHE A 427 -1.96 4.76 -20.14
N SER A 428 -2.90 4.79 -21.10
CA SER A 428 -2.67 4.45 -22.51
C SER A 428 -1.77 5.47 -23.22
N GLY A 429 -1.92 6.76 -22.88
CA GLY A 429 -1.04 7.84 -23.34
C GLY A 429 0.39 7.69 -22.83
N LEU A 430 0.55 7.29 -21.56
CA LEU A 430 1.86 7.13 -20.93
C LEU A 430 2.65 5.96 -21.55
N ARG A 431 2.01 4.80 -21.80
CA ARG A 431 2.69 3.69 -22.51
C ARG A 431 3.11 4.12 -23.91
N ARG A 432 2.21 4.75 -24.68
CA ARG A 432 2.51 5.22 -26.03
C ARG A 432 3.67 6.23 -26.04
N PHE A 433 3.71 7.13 -25.08
CA PHE A 433 4.82 8.07 -24.90
C PHE A 433 6.14 7.33 -24.67
N LYS A 434 6.18 6.38 -23.73
CA LYS A 434 7.38 5.60 -23.40
C LYS A 434 7.84 4.70 -24.56
N SER A 435 6.91 4.14 -25.34
CA SER A 435 7.23 3.30 -26.50
C SER A 435 8.06 4.00 -27.58
N LYS A 436 7.98 5.34 -27.69
CA LYS A 436 8.77 6.13 -28.66
C LYS A 436 10.29 5.93 -28.50
N PHE A 437 10.73 5.59 -27.29
CA PHE A 437 12.14 5.44 -26.97
C PHE A 437 12.67 4.02 -27.23
N ALA A 438 11.82 3.11 -27.75
CA ALA A 438 12.10 1.69 -27.94
C ALA A 438 12.62 0.99 -26.66
N PRO A 439 11.87 1.06 -25.54
CA PRO A 439 12.28 0.44 -24.29
C PRO A 439 12.11 -1.08 -24.33
N THR A 440 12.89 -1.77 -23.50
CA THR A 440 12.61 -3.14 -23.05
C THR A 440 11.63 -3.08 -21.88
N TRP A 441 10.53 -3.82 -21.97
CA TRP A 441 9.49 -3.84 -20.95
C TRP A 441 9.77 -4.90 -19.89
N ARG A 442 9.86 -4.51 -18.62
CA ARG A 442 10.02 -5.42 -17.47
C ARG A 442 8.71 -5.49 -16.68
N PRO A 443 8.13 -6.67 -16.44
CA PRO A 443 6.89 -6.78 -15.70
C PRO A 443 7.11 -6.44 -14.22
N ARG A 444 6.13 -5.74 -13.63
CA ARG A 444 6.08 -5.43 -12.20
C ARG A 444 4.78 -6.00 -11.62
N TYR A 445 4.86 -6.54 -10.42
CA TYR A 445 3.77 -7.30 -9.79
C TYR A 445 3.28 -6.64 -8.51
N LEU A 446 2.02 -6.92 -8.19
CA LEU A 446 1.45 -6.76 -6.85
C LEU A 446 1.39 -8.16 -6.23
N VAL A 447 1.93 -8.30 -5.03
CA VAL A 447 1.90 -9.55 -4.26
C VAL A 447 1.08 -9.34 -3.01
N ALA A 448 0.00 -10.09 -2.86
CA ALA A 448 -0.88 -9.98 -1.70
C ALA A 448 -1.64 -11.30 -1.46
N PRO A 449 -2.31 -11.46 -0.30
CA PRO A 449 -3.23 -12.57 -0.11
C PRO A 449 -4.31 -12.60 -1.20
N GLY A 450 -4.62 -13.80 -1.70
CA GLY A 450 -5.59 -13.99 -2.77
C GLY A 450 -7.05 -13.68 -2.38
N GLY A 451 -7.96 -13.87 -3.33
CA GLY A 451 -9.40 -13.70 -3.12
C GLY A 451 -9.81 -12.22 -2.98
N MET A 452 -10.63 -11.91 -1.96
CA MET A 452 -11.15 -10.54 -1.73
C MET A 452 -10.10 -9.59 -1.13
N HIS A 453 -9.00 -10.13 -0.61
CA HIS A 453 -7.93 -9.32 -0.04
C HIS A 453 -7.13 -8.57 -1.12
N LEU A 454 -7.09 -9.07 -2.35
CA LEU A 454 -6.32 -8.46 -3.42
C LEU A 454 -6.91 -7.11 -3.91
N PRO A 455 -8.22 -6.97 -4.19
CA PRO A 455 -8.82 -5.66 -4.44
C PRO A 455 -8.69 -4.70 -3.26
N ALA A 456 -8.83 -5.20 -2.02
CA ALA A 456 -8.65 -4.38 -0.82
C ALA A 456 -7.21 -3.86 -0.69
N ALA A 457 -6.22 -4.71 -0.95
CA ALA A 457 -4.80 -4.33 -0.99
C ALA A 457 -4.54 -3.26 -2.05
N LEU A 458 -5.10 -3.38 -3.26
CA LEU A 458 -4.95 -2.37 -4.30
C LEU A 458 -5.58 -1.02 -3.91
N LEU A 459 -6.74 -1.04 -3.23
CA LEU A 459 -7.37 0.18 -2.72
C LEU A 459 -6.53 0.84 -1.62
N ASP A 460 -6.00 0.04 -0.68
CA ASP A 460 -5.12 0.53 0.38
C ASP A 460 -3.86 1.16 -0.22
N VAL A 461 -3.23 0.52 -1.21
CA VAL A 461 -2.07 1.05 -1.94
C VAL A 461 -2.41 2.34 -2.68
N THR A 462 -3.49 2.36 -3.45
CA THR A 462 -3.89 3.55 -4.23
C THR A 462 -4.12 4.74 -3.30
N ARG A 463 -4.78 4.53 -2.16
CA ARG A 463 -5.03 5.58 -1.17
C ARG A 463 -3.76 6.02 -0.44
N LEU A 464 -2.84 5.11 -0.18
CA LEU A 464 -1.52 5.45 0.38
C LEU A 464 -0.72 6.33 -0.58
N ILE A 465 -0.74 6.02 -1.88
CA ILE A 465 -0.04 6.83 -2.91
C ILE A 465 -0.69 8.21 -3.06
N SER A 466 -2.02 8.27 -2.97
CA SER A 466 -2.78 9.53 -3.02
C SER A 466 -2.77 10.31 -1.70
N ALA A 467 -2.17 9.78 -0.63
CA ALA A 467 -2.04 10.52 0.62
C ALA A 467 -0.92 11.55 0.47
N ASP A 468 -1.26 12.82 0.74
CA ASP A 468 -0.29 13.90 0.79
C ASP A 468 0.71 13.64 1.93
N PRO A 469 2.03 13.53 1.63
CA PRO A 469 3.07 13.35 2.64
C PRO A 469 3.09 14.48 3.68
N GLY A 470 2.67 15.70 3.31
CA GLY A 470 2.70 16.89 4.17
C GLY A 470 1.52 17.03 5.15
N ARG A 471 0.46 16.22 5.00
CA ARG A 471 -0.77 16.29 5.84
C ARG A 471 -0.79 15.28 7.00
N GLN A 472 0.36 14.72 7.40
CA GLN A 472 0.41 13.66 8.44
C GLN A 472 0.40 14.18 9.90
N GLU A 473 -0.22 15.32 10.18
CA GLU A 473 -0.51 15.78 11.57
C GLU A 473 -1.94 15.48 12.01
#